data_AF-A0A2V6QHJ8-F1
#
_entry.id   AF-A0A2V6QHJ8-F1
#
_cell.length_a   1.000
_cell.length_b   1.000
_cell.length_c   1.000
_cell.angle_alpha   90.00
_cell.angle_beta   90.00
_cell.angle_gamma   90.00
#
_symmetry.space_group_name_H-M   'P 1'
#
loop_
_entity.id
_entity.type
_entity.pdbx_description
1 polymer ?
#
loop_
_entity_poly.entity_id
_entity_poly.type
_entity_poly.pdbx_seq_one_letter_code
_entity_poly.pdbx_strand_id
1 'polypeptide(L)'
;MRHYNGAPSVRLWPIGTDRLIGVSEGRFQVAGYQNLPRPFRATLDDQQEIYADFVVCPFTLDEPGVMRLVCVDSAMNIVTKPVA
;
A
#
# COMPACT_ATOMS: atom_id res chain seq x y z
N MET A 1 4.13 4.76 -1.91
CA MET A 1 2.89 4.46 -1.16
C MET A 1 2.23 5.77 -0.82
N ARG A 2 0.92 5.88 -1.04
CA ARG A 2 0.16 7.11 -0.80
C ARG A 2 -1.32 6.79 -0.49
N HIS A 3 -1.96 7.69 0.25
CA HIS A 3 -3.39 7.66 0.53
C HIS A 3 -4.21 8.35 -0.58
N TYR A 4 -5.33 7.76 -0.96
CA TYR A 4 -6.26 8.24 -1.98
C TYR A 4 -7.71 8.02 -1.56
N ASN A 5 -8.60 8.87 -2.05
CA ASN A 5 -10.03 8.63 -1.94
C ASN A 5 -10.45 7.41 -2.78
N GLY A 6 -11.06 6.42 -2.13
CA GLY A 6 -11.58 5.20 -2.74
C GLY A 6 -11.20 3.94 -1.96
N ALA A 7 -11.72 2.80 -2.38
CA ALA A 7 -11.39 1.50 -1.80
C ALA A 7 -10.56 0.67 -2.80
N PRO A 8 -9.31 0.28 -2.48
CA PRO A 8 -8.59 0.59 -1.24
C PRO A 8 -8.01 2.02 -1.23
N SER A 9 -7.92 2.58 -0.02
CA SER A 9 -7.45 3.95 0.22
C SER A 9 -5.93 4.06 0.17
N VAL A 10 -5.21 3.02 0.61
CA VAL A 10 -3.75 2.99 0.53
C VAL A 10 -3.28 2.21 -0.70
N ARG A 11 -2.42 2.84 -1.49
CA ARG A 11 -1.92 2.29 -2.76
C ARG A 11 -0.40 2.36 -2.85
N LEU A 12 0.18 1.39 -3.54
CA LEU A 12 1.60 1.31 -3.88
C LEU A 12 1.78 1.34 -5.40
N TRP A 13 2.84 2.02 -5.83
CA TRP A 13 3.31 2.07 -7.20
C TRP A 13 4.74 1.55 -7.22
N PRO A 14 4.99 0.34 -7.77
CA PRO A 14 6.35 -0.12 -8.00
C PRO A 14 7.05 0.81 -8.98
N ILE A 15 8.21 1.33 -8.56
CA ILE A 15 9.00 2.30 -9.32
C ILE A 15 9.41 1.69 -10.67
N GLY A 16 9.24 2.46 -11.74
CA GLY A 16 9.57 2.02 -13.10
C GLY A 16 8.50 1.15 -13.75
N THR A 17 7.30 1.05 -13.17
CA THR A 17 6.17 0.33 -13.74
C THR A 17 4.90 1.17 -13.68
N ASP A 18 3.92 0.84 -14.54
CA ASP A 18 2.57 1.39 -14.47
C ASP A 18 1.65 0.57 -13.55
N ARG A 19 2.20 -0.38 -12.79
CA ARG A 19 1.41 -1.31 -11.98
C ARG A 19 0.87 -0.59 -10.75
N LEU A 20 -0.44 -0.72 -10.53
CA LEU A 20 -1.10 -0.22 -9.33
C LEU A 20 -1.45 -1.37 -8.39
N ILE A 21 -0.99 -1.27 -7.14
CA ILE A 21 -1.23 -2.23 -6.07
C ILE A 21 -2.01 -1.54 -4.95
N GLY A 22 -3.06 -2.19 -4.45
CA GLY A 22 -3.88 -1.71 -3.34
C GLY A 22 -3.63 -2.49 -2.06
N VAL A 23 -3.52 -1.81 -0.92
CA VAL A 23 -3.49 -2.48 0.38
C VAL A 23 -4.92 -2.85 0.78
N SER A 24 -5.18 -4.13 1.03
CA SER A 24 -6.53 -4.58 1.37
C SER A 24 -7.00 -4.03 2.71
N GLU A 25 -8.20 -3.45 2.76
CA GLU A 25 -8.76 -2.86 3.98
C GLU A 25 -9.95 -3.63 4.56
N GLY A 26 -10.63 -4.46 3.74
CA GLY A 26 -11.84 -5.18 4.16
C GLY A 26 -11.91 -6.62 3.68
N ARG A 27 -11.74 -6.86 2.37
CA ARG A 27 -11.95 -8.20 1.75
C ARG A 27 -11.10 -9.32 2.37
N PHE A 28 -9.93 -8.98 2.92
CA PHE A 28 -9.00 -9.92 3.54
C PHE A 28 -8.62 -9.51 4.97
N GLN A 29 -9.54 -8.87 5.70
CA GLN A 29 -9.30 -8.49 7.09
C GLN A 29 -9.52 -9.70 8.01
N VAL A 30 -8.52 -10.01 8.84
CA VAL A 30 -8.60 -11.04 9.89
C VAL A 30 -8.51 -10.35 11.25
N ALA A 31 -9.29 -10.81 12.23
CA ALA A 31 -9.26 -10.25 13.58
C ALA A 31 -7.82 -10.34 14.17
N GLY A 32 -7.31 -9.21 14.66
CA GLY A 32 -5.94 -9.12 15.19
C GLY A 32 -4.84 -8.95 14.15
N TYR A 33 -5.15 -9.04 12.85
CA TYR A 33 -4.19 -8.83 11.77
C TYR A 33 -4.36 -7.46 11.11
N GLN A 34 -3.26 -6.79 10.80
CA GLN A 34 -3.28 -5.50 10.11
C GLN A 34 -2.57 -5.62 8.76
N ASN A 35 -3.33 -5.41 7.69
CA ASN A 35 -2.79 -5.42 6.32
C ASN A 35 -1.84 -4.24 6.02
N LEU A 36 -1.82 -3.24 6.90
CA LEU A 36 -0.89 -2.12 6.87
C LEU A 36 -0.31 -1.94 8.28
N PRO A 37 1.02 -2.04 8.47
CA PRO A 37 1.63 -1.85 9.76
C PRO A 37 1.33 -0.46 10.35
N ARG A 38 1.12 -0.39 11.66
CA ARG A 38 0.73 0.84 12.38
C ARG A 38 1.58 2.08 12.06
N PRO A 39 2.92 1.99 11.94
CA PRO A 39 3.73 3.17 11.63
C PRO A 39 3.32 3.84 10.32
N PHE A 40 2.96 3.07 9.29
CA PHE A 40 2.51 3.64 8.01
C PHE A 40 1.14 4.29 8.12
N ARG A 41 0.23 3.72 8.92
CA ARG A 41 -1.08 4.36 9.18
C ARG A 41 -0.96 5.74 9.83
N ALA A 42 0.03 5.93 10.70
CA ALA A 42 0.24 7.20 11.37
C ALA A 42 0.92 8.24 10.46
N THR A 43 1.77 7.79 9.53
CA THR A 43 2.55 8.66 8.64
C THR A 43 1.83 9.00 7.32
N LEU A 44 0.89 8.17 6.88
CA LEU A 44 0.10 8.45 5.67
C LEU A 44 -0.93 9.53 5.96
N ASP A 45 -0.52 10.79 5.79
CA ASP A 45 -1.45 11.90 5.55
C ASP A 45 -1.72 12.05 4.04
N ASP A 46 -2.78 12.77 3.67
CA ASP A 46 -3.15 13.03 2.25
C ASP A 46 -2.12 13.88 1.48
N GLN A 47 -1.13 14.44 2.17
CA GLN A 47 -0.14 15.39 1.70
C GLN A 47 1.25 14.77 1.59
N GLN A 48 1.42 13.47 1.89
CA GLN A 48 2.72 12.79 1.88
C GLN A 48 2.71 11.50 1.07
N GLU A 49 3.86 11.25 0.44
CA GLU A 49 4.20 10.01 -0.25
C GLU A 49 5.36 9.32 0.45
N ILE A 50 5.22 8.01 0.65
CA ILE A 50 6.25 7.16 1.25
C ILE A 50 6.92 6.34 0.15
N TYR A 51 8.23 6.52 0.00
CA TYR A 51 9.10 5.72 -0.85
C TYR A 51 9.86 4.76 0.05
N ALA A 52 9.78 3.46 -0.22
CA ALA A 52 10.43 2.43 0.57
C ALA A 52 10.51 1.12 -0.24
N ASP A 53 11.38 0.22 0.20
CA ASP A 53 11.43 -1.16 -0.27
C ASP A 53 10.42 -1.97 0.54
N PHE A 54 9.25 -2.25 -0.07
CA PHE A 54 8.16 -2.94 0.61
C PHE A 54 8.21 -4.46 0.38
N VAL A 55 8.03 -5.23 1.44
CA VAL A 55 7.65 -6.64 1.36
C VAL A 55 6.13 -6.72 1.48
N VAL A 56 5.50 -7.38 0.52
CA VAL A 56 4.04 -7.48 0.42
C VAL A 56 3.59 -8.94 0.32
N CYS A 57 2.43 -9.26 0.89
CA CYS A 57 1.81 -10.58 0.74
C CYS A 57 0.77 -10.59 -0.40
N PRO A 58 0.73 -11.63 -1.24
CA PRO A 58 -0.10 -11.64 -2.45
C PRO A 58 -1.52 -12.16 -2.18
N PHE A 59 -2.45 -11.31 -1.73
CA PHE A 59 -3.84 -11.75 -1.50
C PHE A 59 -4.60 -12.08 -2.78
N THR A 60 -4.33 -11.37 -3.88
CA THR A 60 -4.88 -11.69 -5.20
C THR A 60 -3.78 -11.97 -6.22
N LEU A 61 -4.18 -12.67 -7.28
CA LEU A 61 -3.34 -12.90 -8.45
C LEU A 61 -2.98 -11.58 -9.14
N ASP A 62 -1.87 -11.61 -9.85
CA ASP A 62 -1.39 -10.49 -10.64
C ASP A 62 -2.02 -10.56 -12.04
N GLU A 63 -3.10 -9.80 -12.24
CA GLU A 63 -3.86 -9.80 -13.49
C GLU A 63 -3.78 -8.44 -14.22
N PRO A 64 -3.56 -8.43 -15.54
CA PRO A 64 -3.60 -7.21 -16.35
C PRO A 64 -4.93 -6.46 -16.23
N GLY A 65 -4.88 -5.14 -16.07
CA GLY A 65 -6.08 -4.29 -15.96
C GLY A 65 -6.82 -4.37 -14.61
N VAL A 66 -6.44 -5.29 -13.71
CA VAL A 66 -7.05 -5.43 -12.38
C VAL A 66 -6.08 -4.93 -11.31
N MET A 67 -6.56 -4.09 -10.38
CA MET A 67 -5.77 -3.67 -9.23
C MET A 67 -5.53 -4.87 -8.30
N ARG A 68 -4.26 -5.23 -8.10
CA ARG A 68 -3.88 -6.31 -7.19
C ARG A 68 -4.05 -5.88 -5.75
N LEU A 69 -4.64 -6.73 -4.91
CA LEU A 69 -4.76 -6.51 -3.48
C LEU A 69 -3.67 -7.26 -2.72
N VAL A 70 -3.05 -6.58 -1.76
CA VAL A 70 -1.96 -7.13 -0.93
C VAL A 70 -2.11 -6.71 0.53
N CYS A 71 -1.31 -7.31 1.42
CA CYS A 71 -0.89 -6.67 2.66
C CYS A 71 0.53 -6.11 2.52
N VAL A 72 0.90 -5.22 3.42
CA VAL A 72 2.29 -4.82 3.67
C VAL A 72 2.78 -5.60 4.88
N ASP A 73 3.82 -6.40 4.67
CA ASP A 73 4.45 -7.18 5.74
C ASP A 73 5.52 -6.35 6.45
N SER A 74 6.43 -5.74 5.68
CA SER A 74 7.48 -4.87 6.19
C SER A 74 7.93 -3.84 5.13
N ALA A 75 8.74 -2.87 5.55
CA ALA A 75 9.45 -1.99 4.61
C ALA A 75 10.81 -1.56 5.13
N MET A 76 11.73 -1.27 4.22
CA MET A 76 13.08 -0.76 4.48
C MET A 76 13.36 0.50 3.65
N ASN A 77 14.42 1.24 3.99
CA ASN A 77 14.85 2.43 3.25
C ASN A 77 13.74 3.49 3.07
N ILE A 78 13.00 3.75 4.14
CA ILE A 78 11.80 4.59 4.14
C ILE A 78 12.18 6.08 4.00
N VAL A 79 11.59 6.76 3.02
CA VAL A 79 11.71 8.20 2.76
C VAL A 79 10.32 8.79 2.54
N THR A 80 10.01 9.88 3.23
CA THR A 80 8.76 10.64 3.05
C THR A 80 8.99 11.87 2.18
N LYS A 81 8.08 12.15 1.25
CA LYS A 81 8.09 13.36 0.42
C LYS A 81 6.72 14.02 0.42
N PRO A 82 6.62 15.36 0.39
CA PRO A 82 5.35 16.03 0.13
C PRO A 82 4.77 15.62 -1.22
N VAL A 83 3.46 15.47 -1.28
CA VAL A 83 2.70 15.39 -2.52
C VAL A 83 2.84 16.74 -3.24
N ALA A 84 3.22 16.70 -4.52
CA ALA A 84 3.26 17.87 -5.39
C ALA A 84 1.86 18.28 -5.89
#